data_AF-A0A2D6VII0-F1
#
_entry.id   AF-A0A2D6VII0-F1
#
_cell.length_a   1.000
_cell.length_b   1.000
_cell.length_c   1.000
_cell.angle_alpha   90.00
_cell.angle_beta   90.00
_cell.angle_gamma   90.00
#
_symmetry.space_group_name_H-M   'P 1'
#
loop_
_entity.id
_entity.type
_entity.pdbx_description
1 polymer ?
#
loop_
_entity_poly.entity_id
_entity_poly.type
_entity_poly.pdbx_seq_one_letter_code
_entity_poly.pdbx_strand_id
1 'polypeptide(L)'
;MGLSDIQKKIDDEFGIVMTYMDVRFLVDDLNLDLIDEEDEEEEADSDDNSDADETAPSPGDPLDDSAGGVQVELDTVTPPGAMASGSVTFSDGQHKKWTLDQFGRLGLTGGEEGYKPSDEDVMEFQKQLDSALRGKGF
;
A
#
# COMPACT_ATOMS: atom_id res chain seq x y z
N MET A 1 16.22 9.54 6.28
CA MET A 1 16.70 10.32 5.12
C MET A 1 16.17 9.71 3.83
N GLY A 2 15.43 10.48 3.02
CA GLY A 2 14.74 9.97 1.83
C GLY A 2 15.54 10.07 0.53
N LEU A 3 15.10 9.36 -0.52
CA LEU A 3 15.72 9.39 -1.86
C LEU A 3 15.80 10.80 -2.47
N SER A 4 14.82 11.65 -2.19
CA SER A 4 14.80 13.05 -2.64
C SER A 4 15.90 13.89 -1.98
N ASP A 5 16.27 13.58 -0.73
CA ASP A 5 17.35 14.26 -0.01
C ASP A 5 18.71 13.84 -0.56
N ILE A 6 18.83 12.55 -0.90
CA ILE A 6 20.03 11.99 -1.57
C ILE A 6 20.20 12.62 -2.96
N GLN A 7 19.11 12.75 -3.72
CA GLN A 7 19.11 13.39 -5.04
C GLN A 7 19.64 14.83 -4.96
N LYS A 8 19.19 15.62 -3.97
CA LYS A 8 19.69 16.98 -3.74
C LYS A 8 21.17 17.00 -3.37
N LYS A 9 21.62 16.14 -2.45
CA LYS A 9 23.04 16.07 -2.07
C LYS A 9 23.94 15.69 -3.25
N ILE A 10 23.50 14.80 -4.13
CA ILE A 10 24.27 14.43 -5.32
C ILE A 10 24.46 15.63 -6.26
N ASP A 11 23.43 16.45 -6.44
CA ASP A 11 23.52 17.68 -7.23
C ASP A 11 24.40 18.73 -6.54
N ASP A 12 24.18 18.98 -5.26
CA ASP A 12 24.91 20.01 -4.50
C ASP A 12 26.41 19.68 -4.35
N GLU A 13 26.77 18.42 -4.08
CA GLU A 13 28.15 18.01 -3.80
C GLU A 13 28.93 17.64 -5.07
N PHE A 14 28.26 17.04 -6.06
CA PHE A 14 28.93 16.53 -7.26
C PHE A 14 28.52 17.26 -8.55
N GLY A 15 27.50 18.13 -8.51
CA GLY A 15 26.96 18.82 -9.69
C GLY A 15 26.24 17.90 -10.67
N ILE A 16 25.80 16.72 -10.20
CA ILE A 16 25.20 15.68 -11.04
C ILE A 16 23.70 15.68 -10.82
N VAL A 17 22.95 16.18 -11.82
CA VAL A 17 21.50 16.09 -11.82
C VAL A 17 21.08 14.68 -12.22
N MET A 18 20.55 13.91 -11.28
CA MET A 18 19.98 12.58 -11.50
C MET A 18 18.47 12.59 -11.32
N THR A 19 17.73 11.69 -11.96
CA THR A 19 16.30 11.52 -11.68
C THR A 19 16.08 10.66 -10.43
N TYR A 20 14.87 10.71 -9.86
CA TYR A 20 14.52 9.89 -8.71
C TYR A 20 14.73 8.38 -8.96
N MET A 21 14.46 7.93 -10.19
CA MET A 21 14.65 6.52 -10.56
C MET A 21 16.14 6.15 -10.64
N ASP A 22 16.97 7.05 -11.16
CA ASP A 22 18.42 6.79 -11.23
C ASP A 22 19.04 6.70 -9.83
N VAL A 23 18.59 7.54 -8.89
CA VAL A 23 19.04 7.49 -7.49
C VAL A 23 18.57 6.19 -6.81
N ARG A 24 17.34 5.74 -7.10
CA ARG A 24 16.84 4.44 -6.61
C ARG A 24 17.69 3.28 -7.12
N PHE A 25 17.97 3.23 -8.43
CA PHE A 25 18.84 2.19 -9.00
C PHE A 25 20.25 2.26 -8.43
N LEU A 26 20.79 3.45 -8.16
CA LEU A 26 22.10 3.61 -7.54
C LEU A 26 22.14 3.05 -6.10
N VAL A 27 21.09 3.29 -5.32
CA VAL A 27 20.94 2.74 -3.96
C VAL A 27 20.86 1.21 -4.01
N ASP A 28 20.12 0.66 -4.97
CA ASP A 28 19.97 -0.79 -5.18
C ASP A 28 21.30 -1.43 -5.65
N ASP A 29 21.97 -0.84 -6.65
CA ASP A 29 23.23 -1.34 -7.23
C ASP A 29 24.38 -1.35 -6.20
N LEU A 30 24.37 -0.37 -5.28
CA LEU A 30 25.35 -0.26 -4.19
C LEU A 30 24.94 -1.01 -2.93
N ASN A 31 23.75 -1.62 -2.92
CA ASN A 31 23.16 -2.36 -1.80
C ASN A 31 23.23 -1.56 -0.48
N LEU A 32 22.73 -0.32 -0.53
CA LEU A 32 22.75 0.62 0.60
C LEU A 32 21.44 0.57 1.39
N ASP A 33 21.55 0.52 2.71
CA ASP A 33 20.42 0.69 3.62
C ASP A 33 20.22 2.18 3.94
N LEU A 34 19.00 2.70 3.72
CA LEU A 34 18.67 4.08 4.08
C LEU A 34 18.32 4.15 5.56
N ILE A 35 19.09 4.95 6.30
CA ILE A 35 18.83 5.21 7.70
C ILE A 35 17.89 6.41 7.79
N ASP A 36 16.72 6.20 8.38
CA ASP A 36 15.87 7.28 8.84
C ASP A 36 16.38 7.76 10.20
N GLU A 37 16.97 8.95 10.22
CA GLU A 37 17.18 9.71 11.44
C GLU A 37 15.79 10.16 11.90
N GLU A 38 15.21 9.43 12.85
CA GLU A 38 14.07 9.90 13.64
C GLU A 38 14.56 11.10 14.46
N ASP A 39 14.11 12.30 14.09
CA ASP A 39 14.24 13.48 14.94
C ASP A 39 13.48 13.19 16.25
N GLU A 40 14.23 13.05 17.35
CA GLU A 40 13.73 12.99 18.71
C GLU A 40 13.02 14.31 19.07
N GLU A 41 11.68 14.34 19.03
CA GLU A 41 10.88 15.35 19.72
C GLU A 41 9.76 14.71 20.57
N GLU A 42 10.16 14.40 21.80
CA GLU A 42 9.45 14.46 23.09
C GLU A 42 7.89 14.45 23.13
N GLU A 43 7.36 13.31 23.60
CA GLU A 43 6.29 13.09 24.60
C GLU A 43 5.39 14.28 25.04
N ALA A 44 4.07 14.14 24.85
CA ALA A 44 3.07 14.60 25.83
C ALA A 44 1.71 13.89 25.68
N ASP A 45 1.49 12.94 26.60
CA ASP A 45 0.25 12.36 27.13
C ASP A 45 -1.08 13.13 26.95
N SER A 46 -2.17 12.42 26.65
CA SER A 46 -3.40 12.37 27.49
C SER A 46 -4.49 11.50 26.86
N ASP A 47 -4.60 10.29 27.41
CA ASP A 47 -5.77 9.62 28.03
C ASP A 47 -7.23 9.76 27.49
N ASP A 48 -7.90 8.61 27.66
CA ASP A 48 -9.34 8.37 27.96
C ASP A 48 -10.40 8.31 26.81
N ASN A 49 -10.61 7.07 26.34
CA ASN A 49 -11.84 6.27 26.48
C ASN A 49 -13.19 6.78 25.93
N SER A 50 -13.82 6.00 25.03
CA SER A 50 -15.15 5.39 25.21
C SER A 50 -15.70 4.75 23.91
N ASP A 51 -15.79 3.43 23.96
CA ASP A 51 -16.94 2.55 23.66
C ASP A 51 -17.90 2.79 22.47
N ALA A 52 -18.13 1.67 21.77
CA ALA A 52 -19.31 1.22 21.02
C ALA A 52 -19.75 1.93 19.72
N ASP A 53 -19.73 1.20 18.61
CA ASP A 53 -20.97 0.57 18.11
C ASP A 53 -20.66 -0.59 17.15
N GLU A 54 -21.25 -1.74 17.46
CA GLU A 54 -21.37 -2.90 16.60
C GLU A 54 -22.07 -2.54 15.29
N THR A 55 -21.55 -2.97 14.14
CA THR A 55 -22.44 -3.36 13.05
C THR A 55 -21.95 -4.65 12.41
N ALA A 56 -22.75 -5.69 12.63
CA ALA A 56 -22.52 -7.08 12.26
C ALA A 56 -22.18 -7.30 10.77
N PRO A 57 -21.32 -8.29 10.45
CA PRO A 57 -21.20 -8.78 9.08
C PRO A 57 -22.44 -9.61 8.70
N SER A 58 -23.06 -9.28 7.56
CA SER A 58 -24.12 -10.10 6.97
C SER A 58 -23.52 -11.37 6.35
N PRO A 59 -24.12 -12.55 6.57
CA PRO A 59 -23.62 -13.81 6.03
C PRO A 59 -24.00 -13.95 4.56
N GLY A 60 -23.02 -14.28 3.72
CA GLY A 60 -23.20 -14.44 2.29
C GLY A 60 -22.05 -15.17 1.62
N ASP A 61 -21.57 -16.26 2.23
CA ASP A 61 -20.76 -17.24 1.52
C ASP A 61 -21.52 -17.77 0.30
N PRO A 62 -20.81 -17.96 -0.81
CA PRO A 62 -20.44 -19.33 -1.11
C PRO A 62 -18.96 -19.52 -0.82
N LEU A 63 -18.71 -20.53 0.03
CA LEU A 63 -17.42 -21.14 0.28
C LEU A 63 -16.74 -21.40 -1.06
N ASP A 64 -15.74 -20.58 -1.40
CA ASP A 64 -14.65 -21.02 -2.26
C ASP A 64 -13.45 -21.32 -1.34
N ASP A 65 -13.26 -22.61 -1.17
CA ASP A 65 -12.21 -23.29 -0.45
C ASP A 65 -10.85 -22.87 -1.04
N SER A 66 -10.25 -21.80 -0.50
CA SER A 66 -8.82 -21.57 -0.62
C SER A 66 -8.31 -20.83 0.60
N ALA A 67 -8.30 -21.56 1.73
CA ALA A 67 -7.48 -21.19 2.88
C ALA A 67 -6.00 -21.16 2.44
N GLY A 68 -5.50 -19.96 2.13
CA GLY A 68 -4.07 -19.72 1.87
C GLY A 68 -3.72 -18.74 0.74
N GLY A 69 -4.67 -18.04 0.11
CA GLY A 69 -4.38 -17.13 -1.00
C GLY A 69 -4.93 -15.71 -0.80
N VAL A 70 -4.43 -14.77 -1.58
CA VAL A 70 -4.97 -13.40 -1.63
C VAL A 70 -6.40 -13.42 -2.18
N GLN A 71 -7.27 -12.52 -1.74
CA GLN A 71 -8.64 -12.37 -2.24
C GLN A 71 -8.91 -10.89 -2.52
N VAL A 72 -9.35 -10.58 -3.74
CA VAL A 72 -9.64 -9.20 -4.17
C VAL A 72 -11.11 -9.03 -4.47
N GLU A 73 -11.71 -8.05 -3.83
CA GLU A 73 -13.09 -7.63 -4.08
C GLU A 73 -13.09 -6.23 -4.68
N LEU A 74 -14.08 -5.96 -5.54
CA LEU A 74 -14.22 -4.69 -6.23
C LEU A 74 -15.50 -4.01 -5.80
N ASP A 75 -15.39 -2.75 -5.39
CA ASP A 75 -16.52 -1.95 -4.95
C ASP A 75 -17.53 -1.74 -6.08
N THR A 76 -18.79 -1.55 -5.67
CA THR A 76 -19.88 -1.17 -6.57
C THR A 76 -19.92 0.33 -6.83
N VAL A 77 -19.36 1.13 -5.91
CA VAL A 77 -19.34 2.60 -5.97
C VAL A 77 -17.89 3.06 -5.91
N THR A 78 -17.45 3.76 -6.96
CA THR A 78 -16.10 4.32 -7.01
C THR A 78 -16.04 5.68 -6.33
N PRO A 79 -15.07 5.91 -5.41
CA PRO A 79 -14.84 7.22 -4.82
C PRO A 79 -14.45 8.28 -5.85
N PRO A 80 -14.73 9.57 -5.59
CA PRO A 80 -14.25 10.66 -6.44
C PRO A 80 -12.73 10.61 -6.63
N GLY A 81 -12.27 10.65 -7.88
CA GLY A 81 -10.84 10.58 -8.22
C GLY A 81 -10.28 9.17 -8.42
N ALA A 82 -11.06 8.12 -8.13
CA ALA A 82 -10.71 6.73 -8.41
C ALA A 82 -11.45 6.20 -9.65
N MET A 83 -10.75 5.42 -10.48
CA MET A 83 -11.31 4.62 -11.58
C MET A 83 -11.89 3.29 -11.09
N ALA A 84 -11.24 2.67 -10.10
CA ALA A 84 -11.71 1.47 -9.43
C ALA A 84 -11.28 1.50 -7.96
N SER A 85 -12.03 0.83 -7.10
CA SER A 85 -11.69 0.66 -5.67
C SER A 85 -12.20 -0.66 -5.16
N GLY A 86 -11.69 -1.12 -4.03
CA GLY A 86 -12.16 -2.34 -3.40
C GLY A 86 -11.41 -2.71 -2.13
N SER A 87 -11.63 -3.96 -1.72
CA SER A 87 -10.99 -4.61 -0.59
C SER A 87 -10.04 -5.70 -1.06
N VAL A 88 -9.00 -5.97 -0.27
CA VAL A 88 -8.14 -7.13 -0.42
C VAL A 88 -7.91 -7.76 0.94
N THR A 89 -8.01 -9.08 0.98
CA THR A 89 -7.58 -9.92 2.10
C THR A 89 -6.34 -10.68 1.66
N PHE A 90 -5.22 -10.52 2.35
CA PHE A 90 -3.96 -11.20 2.06
C PHE A 90 -3.92 -12.61 2.69
N SER A 91 -2.94 -13.43 2.30
CA SER A 91 -2.84 -14.83 2.77
C SER A 91 -2.64 -14.95 4.29
N ASP A 92 -2.08 -13.92 4.93
CA ASP A 92 -1.93 -13.79 6.38
C ASP A 92 -3.21 -13.34 7.11
N GLY A 93 -4.30 -13.16 6.37
CA GLY A 93 -5.60 -12.73 6.88
C GLY A 93 -5.73 -11.22 7.05
N GLN A 94 -4.70 -10.44 6.71
CA GLN A 94 -4.76 -8.99 6.83
C GLN A 94 -5.57 -8.36 5.72
N HIS A 95 -6.35 -7.35 6.07
CA HIS A 95 -7.29 -6.71 5.15
C HIS A 95 -6.91 -5.25 4.89
N LYS A 96 -6.93 -4.84 3.63
CA LYS A 96 -6.72 -3.46 3.20
C LYS A 96 -7.74 -3.02 2.16
N LYS A 97 -7.94 -1.70 2.06
CA LYS A 97 -8.66 -1.09 0.95
C LYS A 97 -7.67 -0.68 -0.12
N TRP A 98 -8.04 -0.86 -1.37
CA TRP A 98 -7.25 -0.42 -2.51
C TRP A 98 -8.03 0.54 -3.40
N THR A 99 -7.31 1.43 -4.06
CA THR A 99 -7.85 2.38 -5.01
C THR A 99 -6.94 2.48 -6.22
N LEU A 100 -7.53 2.54 -7.41
CA LEU A 100 -6.84 2.75 -8.67
C LEU A 100 -7.31 4.08 -9.24
N ASP A 101 -6.41 5.03 -9.44
CA ASP A 101 -6.75 6.34 -10.00
C ASP A 101 -6.74 6.35 -11.54
N GLN A 102 -7.13 7.50 -12.11
CA GLN A 102 -7.11 7.74 -13.56
C GLN A 102 -5.73 7.71 -14.23
N PHE A 103 -4.66 7.74 -13.43
CA PHE A 103 -3.28 7.63 -13.90
C PHE A 103 -2.76 6.19 -13.78
N GLY A 104 -3.60 5.24 -13.36
CA GLY A 104 -3.24 3.85 -13.15
C GLY A 104 -2.41 3.63 -11.87
N ARG A 105 -2.40 4.58 -10.93
CA ARG A 105 -1.68 4.44 -9.66
C ARG A 105 -2.53 3.68 -8.66
N LEU A 106 -1.95 2.61 -8.12
CA LEU A 106 -2.56 1.79 -7.09
C LEU A 106 -2.16 2.30 -5.70
N GLY A 107 -3.15 2.66 -4.89
CA GLY A 107 -2.98 3.03 -3.49
C GLY A 107 -3.61 2.02 -2.56
N LEU A 108 -2.90 1.62 -1.51
CA LEU A 108 -3.40 0.79 -0.42
C LEU A 108 -3.63 1.66 0.82
N THR A 109 -4.78 1.51 1.47
CA THR A 109 -5.18 2.30 2.64
C THR A 109 -5.87 1.42 3.68
N GLY A 110 -5.81 1.85 4.94
CA GLY A 110 -6.34 1.09 6.08
C GLY A 110 -5.52 -0.16 6.42
N GLY A 111 -6.07 -0.98 7.31
CA GLY A 111 -5.36 -2.11 7.90
C GLY A 111 -4.53 -1.69 9.11
N GLU A 112 -3.69 -2.60 9.59
CA GLU A 112 -2.79 -2.37 10.71
C GLU A 112 -1.69 -1.36 10.33
N GLU A 113 -1.35 -0.49 11.27
CA GLU A 113 -0.34 0.55 11.08
C GLU A 113 1.04 -0.09 10.89
N GLY A 114 1.76 0.33 9.85
CA GLY A 114 3.06 -0.27 9.51
C GLY A 114 3.00 -1.64 8.84
N TYR A 115 1.82 -2.25 8.67
CA TYR A 115 1.73 -3.52 7.97
C TYR A 115 2.16 -3.39 6.50
N LYS A 116 3.04 -4.29 6.09
CA LYS A 116 3.49 -4.46 4.71
C LYS A 116 3.20 -5.90 4.27
N PRO A 117 2.36 -6.12 3.23
CA PRO A 117 2.13 -7.45 2.69
C PRO A 117 3.44 -8.09 2.20
N SER A 118 3.49 -9.43 2.17
CA SER A 118 4.63 -10.16 1.64
C SER A 118 4.79 -9.93 0.13
N ASP A 119 5.99 -10.13 -0.41
CA ASP A 119 6.21 -9.97 -1.86
C ASP A 119 5.37 -10.94 -2.69
N GLU A 120 5.14 -12.16 -2.17
CA GLU A 120 4.27 -13.16 -2.76
C GLU A 120 2.82 -12.68 -2.81
N ASP A 121 2.32 -12.15 -1.69
CA ASP A 121 0.98 -11.56 -1.60
C ASP A 121 0.79 -10.36 -2.53
N VAL A 122 1.80 -9.50 -2.68
CA VAL A 122 1.73 -8.35 -3.59
C VAL A 122 1.62 -8.82 -5.05
N MET A 123 2.39 -9.83 -5.44
CA MET A 123 2.32 -10.39 -6.79
C MET A 123 0.97 -11.05 -7.06
N GLU A 124 0.45 -11.84 -6.11
CA GLU A 124 -0.87 -12.44 -6.23
C GLU A 124 -1.98 -11.40 -6.30
N PHE A 125 -1.93 -10.38 -5.44
CA PHE A 125 -2.84 -9.26 -5.44
C PHE A 125 -2.90 -8.57 -6.81
N GLN A 126 -1.74 -8.23 -7.39
CA GLN A 126 -1.69 -7.58 -8.71
C GLN A 126 -2.31 -8.45 -9.80
N LYS A 127 -2.03 -9.76 -9.79
CA LYS A 127 -2.58 -10.71 -10.76
C LYS A 127 -4.10 -10.85 -10.64
N GLN A 128 -4.62 -10.91 -9.42
CA GLN A 128 -6.06 -10.99 -9.16
C GLN A 128 -6.76 -9.68 -9.51
N LEU A 129 -6.16 -8.55 -9.16
CA LEU A 129 -6.66 -7.23 -9.48
C LEU A 129 -6.78 -7.02 -11.00
N ASP A 130 -5.74 -7.34 -11.78
CA ASP A 130 -5.78 -7.25 -13.25
C ASP A 130 -6.91 -8.13 -13.84
N SER A 131 -7.08 -9.33 -13.32
CA SER A 131 -8.15 -10.25 -13.74
C SER A 131 -9.55 -9.70 -13.41
N ALA A 132 -9.72 -9.14 -12.20
CA ALA A 132 -10.98 -8.54 -11.76
C ALA A 132 -11.35 -7.30 -12.58
N LEU A 133 -10.37 -6.45 -12.89
CA LEU A 133 -10.56 -5.23 -13.68
C LEU A 133 -10.92 -5.53 -15.13
N ARG A 134 -10.22 -6.49 -15.77
CA ARG A 134 -10.58 -6.96 -17.12
C ARG A 134 -12.00 -7.51 -17.18
N GLY A 135 -12.42 -8.23 -16.15
CA GLY A 135 -13.79 -8.75 -16.05
C GLY A 135 -14.87 -7.66 -16.03
N LYS A 136 -14.53 -6.47 -15.51
CA LYS A 136 -15.44 -5.31 -15.45
C LYS A 136 -15.30 -4.37 -16.66
N GLY A 137 -14.35 -4.62 -17.57
CA GLY A 137 -14.17 -3.89 -18.83
C GLY A 137 -13.31 -2.63 -18.74
N PHE A 138 -12.40 -2.58 -17.75
CA PHE A 138 -11.37 -1.54 -17.65
C PHE A 138 -10.15 -1.82 -18.52
#